data_AF-A0A085BDY8-F1
#
_entry.id   AF-A0A085BDY8-F1
#
_cell.length_a   1.000
_cell.length_b   1.000
_cell.length_c   1.000
_cell.angle_alpha   90.00
_cell.angle_beta   90.00
_cell.angle_gamma   90.00
#
_symmetry.space_group_name_H-M   'P 1'
#
loop_
_entity.id
_entity.type
_entity.pdbx_description
1 polymer ?
#
loop_
_entity_poly.entity_id
_entity_poly.type
_entity_poly.pdbx_seq_one_letter_code
_entity_poly.pdbx_strand_id
1 'polypeptide(L)'
;MKNKIFLETKFTFYSSIVIILLVILCVWISGYRSHHSLFQNSILSTSILAVAFFIFVSISLYEGIALRDNLGKIFTKENFTKNIKSTSDYAPDVDVPDVDGDGLVGIILSIFAWLAFTLLILLSLYVVGVFFWSVFLLLIAILYWIYFRALRLIFKNSKKCKGNFLKSFGLGFFYSALYVSWIYALIFLLKFIK
;
A
#
# COMPACT_ATOMS: atom_id res chain seq x y z
N MET A 1 -5.04 -15.62 -38.23
CA MET A 1 -4.78 -16.01 -36.83
C MET A 1 -4.47 -14.76 -36.01
N LYS A 2 -5.39 -14.30 -35.16
CA LYS A 2 -5.28 -12.99 -34.48
C LYS A 2 -4.64 -13.20 -33.11
N ASN A 3 -3.36 -12.82 -32.95
CA ASN A 3 -2.63 -12.90 -31.68
C ASN A 3 -3.41 -12.17 -30.58
N LYS A 4 -3.88 -12.94 -29.59
CA LYS A 4 -4.46 -12.41 -28.36
C LYS A 4 -3.30 -12.17 -27.40
N ILE A 5 -2.92 -10.91 -27.19
CA ILE A 5 -1.93 -10.54 -26.17
C ILE A 5 -2.65 -10.65 -24.83
N PHE A 6 -2.36 -11.72 -24.10
CA PHE A 6 -2.80 -11.89 -22.73
C PHE A 6 -1.73 -11.27 -21.85
N LEU A 7 -2.07 -10.21 -21.11
CA LEU A 7 -1.20 -9.77 -20.04
C LEU A 7 -1.36 -10.75 -18.88
N GLU A 8 -0.28 -11.47 -18.58
CA GLU A 8 -0.13 -12.13 -17.30
C GLU A 8 -0.14 -11.08 -16.19
N THR A 9 -0.66 -11.44 -15.02
CA THR A 9 -0.66 -10.61 -13.80
C THR A 9 0.72 -10.03 -13.48
N LYS A 10 1.80 -10.69 -13.92
CA LYS A 10 3.18 -10.23 -13.84
C LYS A 10 3.38 -8.86 -14.51
N PHE A 11 2.83 -8.63 -15.70
CA PHE A 11 3.03 -7.38 -16.43
C PHE A 11 2.27 -6.21 -15.80
N THR A 12 1.06 -6.44 -15.29
CA THR A 12 0.33 -5.41 -14.52
C THR A 12 1.04 -5.04 -13.24
N PHE A 13 1.72 -6.01 -12.60
CA PHE A 13 2.55 -5.77 -11.43
C PHE A 13 3.81 -4.96 -11.78
N TYR A 14 4.55 -5.34 -12.82
CA TYR A 14 5.69 -4.56 -13.32
C TYR A 14 5.29 -3.13 -13.71
N SER A 15 4.16 -2.97 -14.39
CA SER A 15 3.68 -1.65 -14.77
C SER A 15 3.33 -0.79 -13.56
N SER A 16 2.74 -1.35 -12.50
CA SER A 16 2.50 -0.61 -11.25
C SER A 16 3.80 -0.18 -10.55
N ILE A 17 4.83 -1.04 -10.54
CA ILE A 17 6.16 -0.69 -9.98
C ILE A 17 6.80 0.45 -10.78
N VAL A 18 6.71 0.42 -12.10
CA VAL A 18 7.23 1.50 -12.97
C VAL A 18 6.51 2.82 -12.68
N ILE A 19 5.19 2.80 -12.51
CA ILE A 19 4.41 4.00 -12.17
C ILE A 19 4.83 4.53 -10.79
N ILE A 20 5.01 3.66 -9.79
CA ILE A 20 5.46 4.06 -8.45
C ILE A 20 6.86 4.71 -8.50
N LEU A 21 7.81 4.08 -9.20
CA LEU A 21 9.16 4.64 -9.38
C LEU A 21 9.13 5.98 -10.10
N LEU A 22 8.30 6.11 -11.14
CA LEU A 22 8.12 7.36 -11.87
C LEU A 22 7.57 8.46 -10.97
N VAL A 23 6.58 8.17 -10.12
CA VAL A 23 6.02 9.12 -9.16
C VAL A 23 7.08 9.54 -8.13
N ILE A 24 7.86 8.60 -7.59
CA ILE A 24 8.95 8.91 -6.65
C ILE A 24 9.99 9.82 -7.30
N LEU A 25 10.43 9.51 -8.52
CA LEU A 25 11.38 10.32 -9.27
C LEU A 25 10.84 11.73 -9.54
N CYS A 26 9.58 11.85 -9.93
CA CYS A 26 8.94 13.14 -10.16
C CYS A 26 8.83 13.98 -8.88
N VAL A 27 8.48 13.37 -7.75
CA VAL A 27 8.44 14.05 -6.44
C VAL A 27 9.85 14.49 -6.03
N TRP A 28 10.85 13.63 -6.23
CA TRP A 28 12.24 13.93 -5.89
C TRP A 28 12.80 15.09 -6.73
N ILE A 29 12.58 15.07 -8.05
CA ILE A 29 12.95 16.17 -8.97
C ILE A 29 12.21 17.46 -8.62
N SER A 30 10.92 17.37 -8.30
CA SER A 30 10.12 18.54 -7.94
C SER A 30 10.50 19.13 -6.57
N GLY A 31 11.02 18.31 -5.65
CA GLY A 31 11.45 18.73 -4.32
C GLY A 31 12.84 19.40 -4.30
N TYR A 32 13.65 19.22 -5.34
CA TYR A 32 15.05 19.66 -5.36
C TYR A 32 15.23 21.20 -5.42
N ARG A 33 14.19 21.98 -5.78
CA ARG A 33 14.41 23.36 -6.24
C ARG A 33 13.52 24.46 -5.64
N SER A 34 12.56 24.20 -4.76
CA SER A 34 11.77 25.31 -4.18
C SER A 34 11.08 24.98 -2.86
N HIS A 35 10.93 25.99 -2.00
CA HIS A 35 10.09 25.99 -0.79
C HIS A 35 8.59 25.97 -1.15
N HIS A 36 8.13 24.94 -1.84
CA HIS A 36 6.72 24.75 -2.14
C HIS A 36 5.95 24.39 -0.87
N SER A 37 4.77 24.98 -0.70
CA SER A 37 3.85 24.57 0.39
C SER A 37 3.43 23.11 0.17
N LEU A 38 3.13 22.38 1.26
CA LEU A 38 2.68 20.98 1.20
C LEU A 38 1.51 20.78 0.21
N PHE A 39 0.67 21.81 0.05
CA PHE A 39 -0.43 21.83 -0.91
C PHE A 39 0.03 21.80 -2.38
N GLN A 40 1.03 22.60 -2.73
CA GLN A 40 1.57 22.63 -4.10
C GLN A 40 2.27 21.32 -4.47
N ASN A 41 2.99 20.70 -3.55
CA ASN A 41 3.61 19.38 -3.81
C ASN A 41 2.54 18.29 -3.97
N SER A 42 1.46 18.35 -3.19
CA SER A 42 0.35 17.41 -3.28
C SER A 42 -0.40 17.54 -4.61
N ILE A 43 -0.71 18.76 -5.07
CA ILE A 43 -1.39 19.00 -6.35
C ILE A 43 -0.52 18.54 -7.53
N LEU A 44 0.79 18.83 -7.47
CA LEU A 44 1.73 18.53 -8.54
C LEU A 44 1.98 17.03 -8.67
N SER A 45 2.23 16.34 -7.55
CA SER A 45 2.39 14.87 -7.53
C SER A 45 1.13 14.17 -8.03
N THR A 46 -0.05 14.62 -7.57
CA THR A 46 -1.34 14.04 -7.99
C THR A 46 -1.58 14.24 -9.49
N SER A 47 -1.21 15.40 -10.03
CA SER A 47 -1.37 15.69 -11.47
C SER A 47 -0.46 14.82 -12.33
N ILE A 48 0.78 14.58 -11.90
CA ILE A 48 1.71 13.68 -12.58
C ILE A 48 1.19 12.24 -12.55
N LEU A 49 0.73 11.78 -11.39
CA LEU A 49 0.10 10.47 -11.23
C LEU A 49 -1.12 10.32 -12.15
N ALA A 50 -1.95 11.36 -12.26
CA ALA A 50 -3.12 11.38 -13.11
C ALA A 50 -2.78 11.19 -14.59
N VAL A 51 -1.78 11.93 -15.09
CA VAL A 51 -1.33 11.84 -16.48
C VAL A 51 -0.70 10.47 -16.76
N ALA A 52 0.15 9.97 -15.86
CA ALA A 52 0.77 8.66 -16.01
C ALA A 52 -0.29 7.54 -16.03
N PHE A 53 -1.26 7.60 -15.13
CA PHE A 53 -2.37 6.65 -15.07
C PHE A 53 -3.23 6.71 -16.34
N PHE A 54 -3.52 7.93 -16.83
CA PHE A 54 -4.29 8.13 -18.05
C PHE A 54 -3.62 7.54 -19.30
N ILE A 55 -2.31 7.75 -19.47
CA ILE A 55 -1.53 7.17 -20.57
C ILE A 55 -1.55 5.64 -20.45
N PHE A 56 -1.30 5.11 -19.25
CA PHE A 56 -1.31 3.67 -19.00
C PHE A 56 -2.65 3.02 -19.37
N VAL A 57 -3.77 3.60 -18.91
CA VAL A 57 -5.11 3.08 -19.23
C VAL A 57 -5.42 3.18 -20.71
N SER A 58 -5.08 4.30 -21.35
CA SER A 58 -5.36 4.55 -22.78
C SER A 58 -4.60 3.57 -23.69
N ILE A 59 -3.31 3.34 -23.43
CA ILE A 59 -2.49 2.36 -24.16
C ILE A 59 -3.05 0.95 -23.95
N SER A 60 -3.36 0.59 -22.69
CA SER A 60 -3.89 -0.73 -22.35
C SER A 60 -5.22 -1.02 -23.04
N LEU A 61 -6.07 0.00 -23.21
CA LEU A 61 -7.34 -0.10 -23.94
C LEU A 61 -7.14 -0.24 -25.44
N TYR A 62 -6.22 0.54 -26.01
CA TYR A 62 -5.96 0.57 -27.45
C TYR A 62 -5.46 -0.77 -27.96
N GLU A 63 -4.56 -1.41 -27.23
CA GLU A 63 -4.05 -2.75 -27.54
C GLU A 63 -5.13 -3.85 -27.39
N GLY A 64 -6.25 -3.53 -26.74
CA GLY A 64 -7.36 -4.46 -26.54
C GLY A 64 -6.99 -5.60 -25.60
N ILE A 65 -6.15 -5.29 -24.61
CA ILE A 65 -5.62 -6.25 -23.65
C ILE A 65 -6.77 -6.76 -22.79
N ALA A 66 -6.80 -8.06 -22.56
CA ALA A 66 -7.69 -8.71 -21.60
C ALA A 66 -6.85 -9.33 -20.47
N LEU A 67 -7.18 -9.00 -19.22
CA LEU A 67 -6.56 -9.62 -18.04
C LEU A 67 -6.90 -11.12 -18.02
N ARG A 68 -5.88 -11.99 -18.06
CA ARG A 68 -6.05 -13.44 -17.84
C ARG A 68 -5.93 -13.75 -16.35
N ASP A 69 -6.90 -14.48 -15.82
CA ASP A 69 -6.98 -14.79 -14.39
C ASP A 69 -5.96 -15.88 -14.03
N ASN A 70 -4.84 -15.49 -13.39
CA ASN A 70 -3.84 -16.41 -12.84
C ASN A 70 -3.68 -16.26 -11.31
N LEU A 71 -4.49 -15.41 -10.66
CA LEU A 71 -4.38 -15.15 -9.21
C LEU A 71 -5.00 -16.26 -8.35
N GLY A 72 -6.00 -16.98 -8.87
CA GLY A 72 -6.70 -18.02 -8.12
C GLY A 72 -5.86 -19.25 -7.78
N LYS A 73 -4.76 -19.50 -8.49
CA LYS A 73 -3.92 -20.71 -8.29
C LYS A 73 -2.86 -20.56 -7.19
N ILE A 74 -2.65 -19.34 -6.69
CA ILE A 74 -1.66 -19.04 -5.63
C ILE A 74 -2.31 -19.12 -4.23
N PHE A 75 -3.64 -18.99 -4.15
CA PHE A 75 -4.41 -19.14 -2.92
C PHE A 75 -4.98 -20.55 -2.75
N THR A 76 -4.26 -21.60 -3.18
CA THR A 76 -4.70 -22.95 -2.84
C THR A 76 -4.56 -23.16 -1.33
N LYS A 77 -5.73 -23.42 -0.74
CA LYS A 77 -6.09 -23.47 0.68
C LYS A 77 -5.39 -24.60 1.48
N GLU A 78 -4.35 -25.20 0.91
CA GLU A 78 -3.77 -26.47 1.37
C GLU A 78 -2.52 -26.33 2.26
N ASN A 79 -1.93 -25.12 2.38
CA ASN A 79 -0.73 -24.90 3.21
C ASN A 79 -0.96 -24.14 4.53
N PHE A 80 -2.19 -23.69 4.83
CA PHE A 80 -2.44 -22.86 6.03
C PHE A 80 -2.75 -23.66 7.31
N THR A 81 -3.00 -24.97 7.20
CA THR A 81 -3.52 -25.79 8.33
C THR A 81 -2.43 -26.55 9.10
N LYS A 82 -1.14 -26.38 8.78
CA LYS A 82 -0.05 -27.14 9.43
C LYS A 82 0.64 -26.43 10.60
N ASN A 83 0.39 -25.13 10.82
CA ASN A 83 1.15 -24.32 11.80
C ASN A 83 0.37 -23.90 13.06
N ILE A 84 -0.80 -24.50 13.37
CA ILE A 84 -1.60 -24.18 14.57
C ILE A 84 -1.75 -25.43 15.46
N LYS A 85 -0.63 -26.05 15.81
CA LYS A 85 -0.56 -27.00 16.93
C LYS A 85 0.81 -26.87 17.57
N SER A 86 0.90 -25.94 18.52
CA SER A 86 1.88 -25.92 19.62
C SER A 86 1.54 -24.74 20.52
N THR A 87 0.67 -24.99 21.50
CA THR A 87 0.49 -24.14 22.67
C THR A 87 0.63 -25.02 23.90
N SER A 88 1.14 -24.40 24.96
CA SER A 88 1.22 -24.84 26.35
C SER A 88 2.27 -25.91 26.67
N ASP A 89 3.47 -25.46 27.01
CA ASP A 89 3.96 -25.72 28.37
C ASP A 89 5.14 -24.78 28.68
N TYR A 90 4.94 -23.81 29.57
CA TYR A 90 5.96 -23.28 30.48
C TYR A 90 5.32 -22.23 31.39
N ALA A 91 5.05 -22.60 32.64
CA ALA A 91 4.82 -21.66 33.73
C ALA A 91 6.11 -21.58 34.54
N PRO A 92 6.81 -20.43 34.62
CA PRO A 92 7.91 -20.28 35.53
C PRO A 92 7.35 -19.99 36.93
N ASP A 93 7.77 -20.81 37.89
CA ASP A 93 7.58 -20.53 39.31
C ASP A 93 8.62 -19.47 39.71
N VAL A 94 8.16 -18.35 40.27
CA VAL A 94 9.01 -17.21 40.63
C VAL A 94 8.82 -16.93 42.11
N ASP A 95 9.73 -17.46 42.91
CA ASP A 95 9.91 -17.05 44.30
C ASP A 95 10.48 -15.63 44.33
N VAL A 96 9.72 -14.70 44.91
CA VAL A 96 10.08 -13.29 45.06
C VAL A 96 10.64 -13.11 46.48
N PRO A 97 11.91 -12.69 46.66
CA PRO A 97 12.41 -12.38 48.00
C PRO A 97 11.88 -11.01 48.47
N ASP A 98 11.47 -10.92 49.73
CA ASP A 98 11.17 -9.65 50.41
C ASP A 98 12.47 -8.83 50.59
N VAL A 99 12.46 -7.60 50.10
CA VAL A 99 13.61 -6.69 50.13
C VAL A 99 13.28 -5.47 50.98
N ASP A 100 13.86 -5.44 52.19
CA ASP A 100 13.85 -4.26 53.07
C ASP A 100 14.77 -3.17 52.50
N GLY A 101 14.20 -1.99 52.29
CA GLY A 101 14.83 -0.89 51.59
C GLY A 101 15.46 0.12 52.53
N ASP A 102 16.79 0.21 52.54
CA ASP A 102 17.45 1.42 53.02
C ASP A 102 18.76 1.78 52.29
N GLY A 103 18.90 3.08 52.01
CA GLY A 103 20.09 3.81 51.55
C GLY A 103 20.72 3.45 50.18
N LEU A 104 21.34 2.28 50.07
CA LEU A 104 22.13 1.84 48.90
C LEU A 104 21.39 0.82 48.04
N VAL A 105 20.56 -0.01 48.67
CA VAL A 105 19.72 -1.00 47.99
C VAL A 105 18.70 -0.32 47.08
N GLY A 106 18.19 0.85 47.49
CA GLY A 106 17.29 1.66 46.67
C GLY A 106 17.92 2.13 45.36
N ILE A 107 19.23 2.43 45.35
CA ILE A 107 19.93 2.85 44.12
C ILE A 107 20.05 1.67 43.16
N ILE A 108 20.46 0.49 43.65
CA ILE A 108 20.51 -0.73 42.84
C ILE A 108 19.10 -1.09 42.32
N LEU A 109 18.08 -1.06 43.17
CA LEU A 109 16.69 -1.33 42.78
C LEU A 109 16.17 -0.34 41.74
N SER A 110 16.53 0.95 41.84
CA SER A 110 16.12 1.95 40.86
C SER A 110 16.73 1.69 39.48
N ILE A 111 17.97 1.21 39.41
CA ILE A 111 18.63 0.81 38.14
C ILE A 111 17.91 -0.40 37.54
N PHE A 112 17.60 -1.42 38.35
CA PHE A 112 16.83 -2.58 37.90
C PHE A 112 15.41 -2.20 37.46
N ALA A 113 14.72 -1.33 38.22
CA ALA A 113 13.40 -0.83 37.88
C ALA A 113 13.41 -0.01 36.58
N TRP A 114 14.45 0.81 36.34
CA TRP A 114 14.64 1.52 35.08
C TRP A 114 14.85 0.56 33.90
N LEU A 115 15.65 -0.49 34.10
CA LEU A 115 15.89 -1.51 33.09
C LEU A 115 14.61 -2.31 32.78
N ALA A 116 13.83 -2.65 33.79
CA ALA A 116 12.50 -3.26 33.62
C ALA A 116 11.53 -2.32 32.90
N PHE A 117 11.52 -1.03 33.23
CA PHE A 117 10.65 -0.03 32.61
C PHE A 117 10.98 0.21 31.13
N THR A 118 12.27 0.31 30.80
CA THR A 118 12.74 0.43 29.41
C THR A 118 12.41 -0.82 28.58
N LEU A 119 12.56 -2.01 29.17
CA LEU A 119 12.13 -3.26 28.54
C LEU A 119 10.62 -3.27 28.27
N LEU A 120 9.82 -2.81 29.23
CA LEU A 120 8.36 -2.73 29.10
C LEU A 120 7.92 -1.74 28.01
N ILE A 121 8.58 -0.58 27.91
CA ILE A 121 8.34 0.38 26.82
C ILE A 121 8.72 -0.22 25.47
N LEU A 122 9.86 -0.89 25.38
CA LEU A 122 10.32 -1.51 24.14
C LEU A 122 9.35 -2.59 23.65
N LEU A 123 8.82 -3.41 24.58
CA LEU A 123 7.78 -4.39 24.30
C LEU A 123 6.49 -3.71 23.82
N SER A 124 6.06 -2.63 24.48
CA SER A 124 4.88 -1.85 24.09
C SER A 124 5.03 -1.26 22.67
N LEU A 125 6.18 -0.65 22.36
CA LEU A 125 6.50 -0.13 21.03
C LEU A 125 6.51 -1.23 19.97
N TYR A 126 7.03 -2.41 20.30
CA TYR A 126 7.04 -3.55 19.40
C TYR A 126 5.61 -3.99 19.04
N VAL A 127 4.72 -4.13 20.04
CA VAL A 127 3.32 -4.52 19.82
C VAL A 127 2.58 -3.48 18.97
N VAL A 128 2.73 -2.19 19.29
CA VAL A 128 2.13 -1.10 18.50
C VAL A 128 2.69 -1.08 17.08
N GLY A 129 4.00 -1.29 16.94
CA GLY A 129 4.65 -1.41 15.63
C GLY A 129 4.06 -2.53 14.80
N VAL A 130 3.96 -3.74 15.34
CA VAL A 130 3.37 -4.91 14.65
C VAL A 130 1.93 -4.62 14.24
N PHE A 131 1.13 -4.01 15.12
CA PHE A 131 -0.25 -3.63 14.81
C PHE A 131 -0.31 -2.61 13.66
N PHE A 132 0.49 -1.56 13.73
CA PHE A 132 0.57 -0.53 12.69
C PHE A 132 0.99 -1.11 11.34
N TRP A 133 2.04 -1.92 11.30
CA TRP A 133 2.50 -2.60 10.09
C TRP A 133 1.44 -3.55 9.52
N SER A 134 0.71 -4.25 10.39
CA SER A 134 -0.37 -5.15 9.96
C SER A 134 -1.50 -4.37 9.26
N VAL A 135 -1.95 -3.27 9.85
CA VAL A 135 -2.97 -2.39 9.25
C VAL A 135 -2.47 -1.80 7.93
N PHE A 136 -1.21 -1.36 7.87
CA PHE A 136 -0.60 -0.82 6.66
C PHE A 136 -0.54 -1.86 5.53
N LEU A 137 -0.14 -3.10 5.82
CA LEU A 137 -0.11 -4.19 4.83
C LEU A 137 -1.51 -4.58 4.36
N LEU A 138 -2.50 -4.64 5.27
CA LEU A 138 -3.90 -4.88 4.90
C LEU A 138 -4.45 -3.77 4.00
N LEU A 139 -4.12 -2.51 4.30
CA LEU A 139 -4.47 -1.37 3.47
C LEU A 139 -3.89 -1.54 2.06
N ILE A 140 -2.60 -1.85 1.92
CA ILE A 140 -1.98 -2.12 0.61
C ILE A 140 -2.69 -3.28 -0.12
N ALA A 141 -3.01 -4.37 0.59
CA ALA A 141 -3.67 -5.53 0.00
C ALA A 141 -5.07 -5.19 -0.55
N ILE A 142 -5.89 -4.45 0.20
CA ILE A 142 -7.23 -4.07 -0.26
C ILE A 142 -7.17 -3.02 -1.39
N LEU A 143 -6.21 -2.08 -1.34
CA LEU A 143 -5.95 -1.15 -2.43
C LEU A 143 -5.52 -1.86 -3.72
N TYR A 144 -4.63 -2.84 -3.61
CA TYR A 144 -4.24 -3.67 -4.75
C TYR A 144 -5.43 -4.45 -5.32
N TRP A 145 -6.27 -5.01 -4.45
CA TRP A 145 -7.45 -5.75 -4.86
C TRP A 145 -8.47 -4.89 -5.61
N ILE A 146 -8.80 -3.70 -5.07
CA ILE A 146 -9.76 -2.80 -5.72
C ILE A 146 -9.21 -2.23 -7.03
N TYR A 147 -7.90 -1.94 -7.09
CA TYR A 147 -7.21 -1.54 -8.32
C TYR A 147 -7.36 -2.59 -9.41
N PHE A 148 -7.07 -3.85 -9.10
CA PHE A 148 -7.20 -4.95 -10.04
C PHE A 148 -8.65 -5.15 -10.50
N ARG A 149 -9.61 -5.00 -9.58
CA ARG A 149 -11.05 -5.05 -9.90
C ARG A 149 -11.47 -3.91 -10.82
N ALA A 150 -10.97 -2.71 -10.60
CA ALA A 150 -11.22 -1.55 -11.45
C ALA A 150 -10.64 -1.76 -12.86
N LEU A 151 -9.38 -2.21 -12.98
CA LEU A 151 -8.77 -2.55 -14.26
C LEU A 151 -9.57 -3.61 -15.02
N ARG A 152 -10.09 -4.62 -14.32
CA ARG A 152 -10.96 -5.64 -14.92
C ARG A 152 -12.23 -5.04 -15.51
N LEU A 153 -12.87 -4.10 -14.82
CA LEU A 153 -14.06 -3.39 -15.32
C LEU A 153 -13.72 -2.57 -16.57
N ILE A 154 -12.61 -1.85 -16.54
CA ILE A 154 -12.13 -1.02 -17.64
C ILE A 154 -11.82 -1.89 -18.87
N PHE A 155 -11.09 -2.99 -18.68
CA PHE A 155 -10.72 -3.91 -19.77
C PHE A 155 -11.87 -4.78 -20.26
N LYS A 156 -12.99 -4.90 -19.53
CA LYS A 156 -14.21 -5.51 -20.09
C LYS A 156 -14.69 -4.76 -21.34
N ASN A 157 -14.45 -3.45 -21.40
CA ASN A 157 -14.78 -2.60 -22.55
C ASN A 157 -13.66 -2.54 -23.61
N SER A 158 -12.48 -3.13 -23.37
CA SER A 158 -11.34 -3.08 -24.31
C SER A 158 -11.64 -3.78 -25.64
N LYS A 159 -12.48 -4.83 -25.63
CA LYS A 159 -12.94 -5.50 -26.86
C LYS A 159 -13.63 -4.57 -27.84
N LYS A 160 -14.34 -3.54 -27.35
CA LYS A 160 -15.03 -2.54 -28.18
C LYS A 160 -14.11 -1.39 -28.62
N CYS A 161 -12.99 -1.19 -27.93
CA CYS A 161 -12.06 -0.08 -28.15
C CYS A 161 -10.81 -0.46 -28.97
N LYS A 162 -10.57 -1.76 -29.17
CA LYS A 162 -9.39 -2.28 -29.89
C LYS A 162 -9.22 -1.66 -31.28
N GLY A 163 -8.10 -0.98 -31.49
CA GLY A 163 -7.73 -0.35 -32.76
C GLY A 163 -8.42 1.00 -33.05
N ASN A 164 -9.20 1.55 -32.11
CA ASN A 164 -9.81 2.87 -32.27
C ASN A 164 -9.26 3.84 -31.20
N PHE A 165 -8.40 4.77 -31.65
CA PHE A 165 -7.76 5.77 -30.78
C PHE A 165 -8.77 6.66 -30.07
N LEU A 166 -9.80 7.16 -30.79
CA LEU A 166 -10.76 8.11 -30.24
C LEU A 166 -11.59 7.48 -29.11
N LYS A 167 -12.07 6.25 -29.31
CA LYS A 167 -12.84 5.51 -28.29
C LYS A 167 -11.97 5.13 -27.10
N SER A 168 -10.71 4.76 -27.33
CA SER A 168 -9.78 4.39 -26.26
C SER A 168 -9.39 5.59 -25.38
N PHE A 169 -9.13 6.74 -26.00
CA PHE A 169 -8.78 7.99 -25.33
C PHE A 169 -9.95 8.55 -24.52
N GLY A 170 -11.15 8.59 -25.10
CA GLY A 170 -12.35 9.08 -24.41
C GLY A 170 -12.74 8.23 -23.19
N LEU A 171 -12.70 6.90 -23.35
CA LEU A 171 -12.96 6.00 -22.23
C LEU A 171 -11.86 6.09 -21.16
N GLY A 172 -10.59 6.11 -21.58
CA GLY A 172 -9.45 6.28 -20.69
C GLY A 172 -9.53 7.59 -19.90
N PHE A 173 -10.00 8.67 -20.52
CA PHE A 173 -10.15 9.98 -19.88
C PHE A 173 -11.24 9.93 -18.82
N PHE A 174 -12.40 9.36 -19.16
CA PHE A 174 -13.52 9.23 -18.22
C PHE A 174 -13.12 8.43 -16.97
N TYR A 175 -12.48 7.26 -17.14
CA TYR A 175 -12.06 6.44 -16.02
C TYR A 175 -10.94 7.09 -15.20
N SER A 176 -9.99 7.76 -15.85
CA SER A 176 -8.88 8.45 -15.15
C SER A 176 -9.38 9.69 -14.40
N ALA A 177 -10.28 10.47 -14.99
CA ALA A 177 -10.90 11.62 -14.33
C ALA A 177 -11.68 11.18 -13.09
N LEU A 178 -12.46 10.11 -13.19
CA LEU A 178 -13.21 9.57 -12.05
C LEU A 178 -12.27 9.04 -10.94
N TYR A 179 -11.14 8.45 -11.32
CA TYR A 179 -10.11 7.99 -10.39
C TYR A 179 -9.37 9.13 -9.71
N VAL A 180 -9.12 10.27 -10.36
CA VAL A 180 -8.33 11.36 -9.76
C VAL A 180 -9.25 12.40 -9.08
N SER A 181 -10.52 12.46 -9.47
CA SER A 181 -11.51 13.41 -8.94
C SER A 181 -11.63 13.37 -7.41
N TRP A 182 -11.64 12.18 -6.80
CA TRP A 182 -11.74 12.08 -5.34
C TRP A 182 -10.48 12.56 -4.61
N ILE A 183 -9.29 12.40 -5.22
CA ILE A 183 -8.02 12.91 -4.66
C ILE A 183 -8.02 14.44 -4.71
N TYR A 184 -8.42 15.04 -5.83
CA TYR A 184 -8.57 16.50 -5.92
C TYR A 184 -9.64 17.04 -4.98
N ALA A 185 -10.76 16.34 -4.81
CA ALA A 185 -11.80 16.70 -3.85
C ALA A 185 -11.25 16.71 -2.41
N LEU A 186 -10.46 15.72 -2.02
CA LEU A 186 -9.84 15.65 -0.70
C LEU A 186 -8.80 16.75 -0.49
N ILE A 187 -7.95 17.04 -1.50
CA ILE A 187 -6.99 18.15 -1.46
C ILE A 187 -7.74 19.49 -1.29
N PHE A 188 -8.83 19.70 -2.02
CA PHE A 188 -9.62 20.93 -1.93
C PHE A 188 -10.34 21.05 -0.58
N LEU A 189 -10.88 19.95 -0.05
CA LEU A 189 -11.53 19.90 1.26
C LEU A 189 -10.53 20.22 2.38
N LEU A 190 -9.31 19.68 2.32
CA LEU A 190 -8.23 20.01 3.27
C LEU A 190 -7.84 21.49 3.21
N LYS A 191 -7.88 22.11 2.03
CA LYS A 191 -7.66 23.56 1.89
C LYS A 191 -8.78 24.38 2.54
N PHE A 192 -10.00 23.87 2.54
CA PHE A 192 -11.17 24.57 3.09
C PHE A 192 -11.30 24.42 4.61
N ILE A 193 -10.85 23.29 5.17
CA ILE A 193 -10.83 23.03 6.62
C ILE A 193 -9.76 23.85 7.36
N LYS A 194 -8.74 24.33 6.66
CA LYS A 194 -7.67 25.17 7.20
C LYS A 194 -7.91 26.64 6.92
#